data_AF-A0A837KYF5-F1
#
_entry.id   AF-A0A837KYF5-F1
#
_cell.length_a   1.000
_cell.length_b   1.000
_cell.length_c   1.000
_cell.angle_alpha   90.00
_cell.angle_beta   90.00
_cell.angle_gamma   90.00
#
_symmetry.space_group_name_H-M   'P 1'
#
loop_
_entity.id
_entity.type
_entity.pdbx_description
1 polymer ?
#
loop_
_entity_poly.entity_id
_entity_poly.type
_entity_poly.pdbx_seq_one_letter_code
_entity_poly.pdbx_strand_id
1 'polypeptide(L)'
;MFHKENPDYNRNQVGFYSLDELVPKDHLLRQIDEAIDFSFIYDLVKDSYCADNGRPSLDPVMLVKIPMIQCLFGIRSMRQTIKDIEVNVAYRWFLGLTL
;
A
#
# COMPACT_ATOMS: atom_id res chain seq x y z
N MET A 1 2.80 2.35 42.36
CA MET A 1 1.60 3.14 41.99
C MET A 1 1.39 2.95 40.49
N PHE A 2 0.25 2.41 40.06
CA PHE A 2 -0.03 2.22 38.63
C PHE A 2 -0.40 3.56 38.01
N HIS A 3 0.46 4.11 37.14
CA HIS A 3 0.11 5.24 36.30
C HIS A 3 -0.74 4.73 35.14
N LYS A 4 -2.01 5.12 35.12
CA LYS A 4 -2.90 4.91 33.99
C LYS A 4 -2.83 6.15 33.11
N GLU A 5 -2.07 6.06 32.01
CA GLU A 5 -2.05 7.14 31.03
C GLU A 5 -3.42 7.27 30.36
N ASN A 6 -3.85 8.51 30.11
CA ASN A 6 -5.05 8.77 29.34
C ASN A 6 -4.73 8.55 27.84
N PRO A 7 -5.33 7.55 27.18
CA PRO A 7 -5.01 7.23 25.79
C PRO A 7 -5.37 8.35 24.81
N ASP A 8 -6.30 9.25 25.18
CA ASP A 8 -6.73 10.34 24.30
C ASP A 8 -5.64 11.40 24.09
N TYR A 9 -4.67 11.48 25.01
CA TYR A 9 -3.50 12.34 24.82
C TYR A 9 -2.65 11.86 23.64
N ASN A 10 -2.41 10.55 23.52
CA ASN A 10 -1.58 9.97 22.45
C ASN A 10 -2.35 9.86 21.12
N ARG A 11 -3.65 9.61 21.15
CA ARG A 11 -4.50 9.45 19.94
C ARG A 11 -4.68 10.75 19.15
N ASN A 12 -4.62 11.90 19.82
CA ASN A 12 -4.87 13.20 19.22
C ASN A 12 -3.57 13.99 18.93
N GLN A 13 -2.41 13.33 18.96
CA GLN A 13 -1.15 13.99 18.64
C GLN A 13 -1.06 14.29 17.15
N VAL A 14 -0.50 15.46 16.83
CA VAL A 14 -0.16 15.85 15.46
C VAL A 14 1.35 15.72 15.31
N GLY A 15 1.77 14.99 14.27
CA GLY A 15 3.18 14.88 13.91
C GLY A 15 3.37 15.02 12.41
N PHE A 16 4.55 15.49 12.01
CA PHE A 16 4.94 15.63 10.62
C PHE A 16 5.88 14.47 10.29
N TYR A 17 5.36 13.48 9.57
CA TYR A 17 6.11 12.30 9.16
C TYR A 17 5.90 12.05 7.67
N SER A 18 6.90 11.50 7.01
CA SER A 18 6.72 10.90 5.69
C SER A 18 6.12 9.50 5.82
N LEU A 19 5.44 9.02 4.77
CA LEU A 19 5.00 7.63 4.70
C LEU A 19 6.15 6.64 4.83
N ASP A 20 7.33 7.01 4.34
CA ASP A 20 8.54 6.19 4.42
C ASP A 20 8.99 5.99 5.88
N GLU A 21 8.95 7.04 6.69
CA GLU A 21 9.31 6.96 8.12
C GLU A 21 8.34 6.10 8.95
N LEU A 22 7.07 6.01 8.53
CA LEU A 22 6.05 5.26 9.26
C LEU A 22 6.11 3.75 9.02
N VAL A 23 6.80 3.30 7.96
CA VAL A 23 6.90 1.88 7.60
C VAL A 23 8.26 1.34 8.03
N PRO A 24 8.32 0.33 8.93
CA PRO A 24 9.58 -0.26 9.39
C PRO A 24 10.47 -0.69 8.23
N LYS A 25 11.79 -0.45 8.35
CA LYS A 25 12.77 -0.73 7.28
C LYS A 25 12.88 -2.22 6.94
N ASP A 26 12.64 -3.08 7.91
CA ASP A 26 12.67 -4.54 7.80
C ASP A 26 11.33 -5.15 7.36
N HIS A 27 10.31 -4.32 7.08
CA HIS A 27 8.99 -4.79 6.67
C HIS A 27 9.04 -5.58 5.36
N LEU A 28 8.33 -6.71 5.30
CA LEU A 28 8.31 -7.62 4.13
C LEU A 28 8.06 -6.91 2.80
N LEU A 29 7.08 -5.99 2.76
CA LEU A 29 6.76 -5.25 1.54
C LEU A 29 7.90 -4.36 1.03
N ARG A 30 8.80 -3.88 1.91
CA ARG A 30 10.02 -3.17 1.47
C ARG A 30 10.99 -4.13 0.81
N GLN A 31 11.20 -5.29 1.42
CA GLN A 31 12.08 -6.32 0.87
C GLN A 31 11.60 -6.78 -0.52
N ILE A 32 10.28 -6.88 -0.71
CA ILE A 32 9.69 -7.23 -2.01
C ILE A 32 9.86 -6.10 -3.03
N ASP A 33 9.61 -4.85 -2.63
CA ASP A 33 9.76 -3.68 -3.52
C ASP A 33 11.22 -3.49 -3.96
N GLU A 34 12.18 -3.77 -3.07
CA GLU A 34 13.61 -3.76 -3.39
C GLU A 34 14.04 -4.93 -4.29
N ALA A 35 13.42 -6.10 -4.12
CA ALA A 35 13.78 -7.32 -4.85
C ALA A 35 13.17 -7.40 -6.27
N ILE A 36 12.07 -6.69 -6.52
CA ILE A 36 11.30 -6.80 -7.76
C ILE A 36 11.11 -5.40 -8.35
N ASP A 37 11.74 -5.14 -9.50
CA ASP A 37 11.32 -4.04 -10.35
C ASP A 37 10.01 -4.43 -11.04
N PHE A 38 8.93 -3.69 -10.78
CA PHE A 38 7.60 -3.94 -11.35
C PHE A 38 7.39 -3.28 -12.72
N SER A 39 8.35 -2.51 -13.22
CA SER A 39 8.24 -1.77 -14.48
C SER A 39 7.92 -2.68 -15.68
N PHE A 40 8.36 -3.94 -15.65
CA PHE A 40 8.08 -4.93 -16.70
C PHE A 40 6.59 -5.15 -16.96
N ILE A 41 5.72 -4.88 -15.98
CA ILE A 41 4.27 -5.04 -16.13
C ILE A 41 3.72 -4.11 -17.22
N TYR A 42 4.25 -2.89 -17.33
CA TYR A 42 3.80 -1.92 -18.33
C TYR A 42 3.99 -2.46 -19.75
N ASP A 43 5.14 -3.08 -20.04
CA ASP A 43 5.42 -3.68 -21.34
C ASP A 43 4.50 -4.87 -21.64
N LEU A 44 4.21 -5.70 -20.62
CA LEU A 44 3.34 -6.86 -20.77
C LEU A 44 1.89 -6.50 -21.12
N VAL A 45 1.38 -5.40 -20.55
CA VAL A 45 -0.04 -5.04 -20.71
C VAL A 45 -0.26 -3.95 -21.74
N LYS A 46 0.79 -3.34 -22.29
CA LYS A 46 0.74 -2.17 -23.17
C LYS A 46 -0.33 -2.27 -24.26
N ASP A 47 -0.39 -3.40 -24.96
CA ASP A 47 -1.32 -3.61 -26.08
C ASP A 47 -2.78 -3.77 -25.65
N SER A 48 -3.03 -3.98 -24.35
CA SER A 48 -4.37 -4.04 -23.76
C SER A 48 -4.90 -2.65 -23.35
N TYR A 49 -4.06 -1.62 -23.39
CA TYR A 49 -4.42 -0.25 -23.01
C TYR A 49 -4.37 0.69 -24.20
N CYS A 50 -5.29 1.66 -24.21
CA CYS A 50 -5.29 2.75 -25.17
C CYS A 50 -4.73 4.01 -24.50
N ALA A 51 -3.78 4.68 -25.14
CA ALA A 51 -3.09 5.83 -24.56
C ALA A 51 -3.93 7.12 -24.63
N ASP A 52 -4.83 7.23 -25.61
CA ASP A 52 -5.49 8.47 -26.00
C ASP A 52 -7.02 8.38 -26.02
N ASN A 53 -7.59 7.24 -25.63
CA ASN A 53 -9.03 7.03 -25.65
C ASN A 53 -9.53 6.27 -24.41
N GLY A 54 -10.77 6.57 -24.02
CA GLY A 54 -11.45 5.92 -22.91
C GLY A 54 -11.19 6.56 -21.54
N ARG A 55 -11.68 5.89 -20.50
CA ARG A 55 -11.50 6.32 -19.11
C ARG A 55 -10.11 5.85 -18.63
N PRO A 56 -9.28 6.74 -18.07
CA PRO A 56 -8.02 6.34 -17.46
C PRO A 56 -8.26 5.23 -16.44
N SER A 57 -7.53 4.13 -16.58
CA SER A 57 -7.58 3.03 -15.65
C SER A 57 -6.79 3.35 -14.39
N LEU A 58 -6.93 2.47 -13.40
CA LEU A 58 -5.95 2.36 -12.34
C LEU A 58 -4.59 1.97 -12.94
N ASP A 59 -3.51 2.36 -12.28
CA ASP A 59 -2.16 1.97 -12.65
C ASP A 59 -2.01 0.43 -12.70
N PRO A 60 -1.53 -0.17 -13.81
CA PRO A 60 -1.39 -1.61 -13.95
C PRO A 60 -0.50 -2.27 -12.90
N VAL A 61 0.59 -1.61 -12.49
CA VAL A 61 1.47 -2.14 -11.43
C VAL A 61 0.69 -2.21 -10.12
N MET A 62 -0.05 -1.16 -9.77
CA MET A 62 -0.90 -1.16 -8.58
C MET A 62 -1.99 -2.25 -8.64
N LEU A 63 -2.62 -2.47 -9.80
CA LEU A 63 -3.60 -3.55 -9.99
C LEU A 63 -3.04 -4.94 -9.72
N VAL A 64 -1.75 -5.17 -9.98
CA VAL A 64 -1.05 -6.43 -9.69
C VAL A 64 -0.60 -6.48 -8.23
N LYS A 65 -0.11 -5.37 -7.67
CA LYS A 65 0.35 -5.32 -6.26
C LYS A 65 -0.80 -5.54 -5.25
N ILE A 66 -2.02 -5.12 -5.55
CA ILE A 66 -3.20 -5.31 -4.69
C ILE A 66 -3.47 -6.81 -4.37
N PRO A 67 -3.62 -7.71 -5.35
CA PRO A 67 -3.76 -9.14 -5.07
C PRO A 67 -2.47 -9.77 -4.52
N MET A 68 -1.29 -9.20 -4.75
CA MET A 68 -0.08 -9.64 -4.05
C MET A 68 -0.19 -9.41 -2.54
N ILE A 69 -0.63 -8.22 -2.09
CA ILE A 69 -0.91 -7.96 -0.66
C ILE A 69 -1.92 -8.99 -0.14
N GLN A 70 -2.99 -9.22 -0.89
CA GLN A 70 -4.01 -10.20 -0.51
C GLN A 70 -3.39 -11.59 -0.27
N CYS A 71 -2.54 -12.05 -1.18
CA CYS A 71 -1.89 -13.36 -1.09
C CYS A 71 -0.88 -13.44 0.05
N LEU A 72 0.04 -12.46 0.14
CA LEU A 72 1.13 -12.41 1.12
C LEU A 72 0.61 -12.40 2.57
N PHE A 73 -0.49 -11.68 2.81
CA PHE A 73 -1.08 -11.55 4.14
C PHE A 73 -2.31 -12.44 4.36
N GLY A 74 -2.62 -13.33 3.41
CA GLY A 74 -3.69 -14.33 3.54
C GLY A 74 -5.11 -13.74 3.65
N ILE A 75 -5.36 -12.56 3.07
CA ILE A 75 -6.66 -11.90 3.13
C ILE A 75 -7.63 -12.62 2.19
N ARG A 76 -8.72 -13.14 2.73
CA ARG A 76 -9.64 -14.01 1.95
C ARG A 76 -10.53 -13.25 0.96
N SER A 77 -10.70 -11.95 1.15
CA SER A 77 -11.64 -11.14 0.38
C SER A 77 -10.95 -9.95 -0.26
N MET A 78 -11.19 -9.75 -1.54
CA MET A 78 -10.68 -8.57 -2.23
C MET A 78 -11.28 -7.29 -1.65
N ARG A 79 -12.58 -7.30 -1.31
CA ARG A 79 -13.23 -6.17 -0.65
C ARG A 79 -12.61 -5.85 0.70
N GLN A 80 -12.21 -6.87 1.46
CA GLN A 80 -11.51 -6.67 2.72
C GLN A 80 -10.11 -6.10 2.49
N THR A 81 -9.38 -6.60 1.49
CA THR A 81 -8.05 -6.09 1.16
C THR A 81 -8.09 -4.60 0.81
N ILE A 82 -9.10 -4.14 0.05
CA ILE A 82 -9.28 -2.71 -0.23
C ILE A 82 -9.51 -1.91 1.06
N LYS A 83 -10.36 -2.40 1.97
CA LYS A 83 -10.55 -1.76 3.30
C LYS A 83 -9.27 -1.73 4.12
N ASP A 84 -8.47 -2.80 4.07
CA ASP A 84 -7.21 -2.85 4.79
C ASP A 84 -6.19 -1.88 4.19
N ILE A 85 -6.17 -1.68 2.86
CA ILE A 85 -5.36 -0.65 2.19
C ILE A 85 -5.77 0.77 2.64
N GLU A 86 -7.04 1.00 2.95
CA GLU A 86 -7.50 2.32 3.43
C GLU A 86 -6.87 2.70 4.79
N VAL A 87 -6.60 1.71 5.65
CA VAL A 87 -6.16 1.95 7.04
C VAL A 87 -4.71 1.53 7.32
N ASN A 88 -4.11 0.69 6.47
CA ASN A 88 -2.77 0.16 6.68
C ASN A 88 -1.71 0.96 5.92
N VAL A 89 -0.88 1.68 6.68
CA VAL A 89 0.17 2.55 6.15
C VAL A 89 1.20 1.79 5.30
N ALA A 90 1.57 0.56 5.68
CA ALA A 90 2.54 -0.23 4.91
C ALA A 90 1.99 -0.66 3.55
N TYR A 91 0.68 -0.92 3.46
CA TYR A 91 0.03 -1.27 2.19
C TYR A 91 -0.05 -0.05 1.28
N ARG A 92 -0.40 1.12 1.82
CA ARG A 92 -0.40 2.38 1.07
C ARG A 92 0.99 2.74 0.56
N TRP A 93 2.01 2.59 1.41
CA TRP A 93 3.41 2.81 1.03
C TRP A 93 3.81 1.90 -0.14
N PHE A 94 3.52 0.60 -0.07
CA PHE A 94 3.86 -0.35 -1.13
C PHE A 94 3.14 -0.09 -2.47
N LEU A 95 1.94 0.49 -2.40
CA LEU A 95 1.14 0.87 -3.55
C LEU A 95 1.40 2.31 -4.04
N GLY A 96 2.26 3.08 -3.36
CA GLY A 96 2.53 4.48 -3.70
C GLY A 96 1.33 5.43 -3.47
N LEU A 97 0.42 5.09 -2.55
CA LEU A 97 -0.74 5.91 -2.20
C LEU A 97 -0.39 6.93 -1.11
N THR A 98 -1.00 8.12 -1.16
CA THR A 98 -0.87 9.16 -0.11
C THR A 98 -1.58 8.75 1.18
N LEU A 99 -1.31 9.38 2.33
CA LEU A 99 -2.16 9.20 3.53
C LEU A 99 -3.57 9.78 3.31
#